data_AF-A0A1Y2D380-F1
#
_entry.id   AF-A0A1Y2D380-F1
#
_cell.length_a   1.000
_cell.length_b   1.000
_cell.length_c   1.000
_cell.angle_alpha   90.00
_cell.angle_beta   90.00
_cell.angle_gamma   90.00
#
_symmetry.space_group_name_H-M   'P 1'
#
loop_
_entity.id
_entity.type
_entity.pdbx_description
1 polymer ?
#
loop_
_entity_poly.entity_id
_entity_poly.type
_entity_poly.pdbx_seq_one_letter_code
_entity_poly.pdbx_strand_id
1 'polypeptide(L)'
;PTKDTIACVLWNNLYHITGTDIVKALQFRFAAFGRPVKTHLHKKFEEGVFSDLRNLKPGVDATLEDPRSPLLDFLFKSNCIRTQKKQKVFYWFSVPHDRLFLDALERDLKRESQGLEPTTMPNG
;
A
#
# COMPACT_ATOMS: atom_id res chain seq x y z
N PRO A 1 -14.18 -4.98 -12.36
CA PRO A 1 -13.09 -4.06 -11.95
C PRO A 1 -13.60 -3.04 -10.92
N THR A 2 -13.05 -3.03 -9.71
CA THR A 2 -13.28 -1.92 -8.77
C THR A 2 -12.80 -0.63 -9.43
N LYS A 3 -13.60 0.43 -9.36
CA LYS A 3 -13.32 1.73 -10.03
C LYS A 3 -12.21 2.52 -9.33
N ASP A 4 -11.38 1.86 -8.52
CA ASP A 4 -10.37 2.51 -7.70
C ASP A 4 -9.15 2.85 -8.57
N THR A 5 -8.74 4.11 -8.51
CA THR A 5 -7.53 4.59 -9.18
C THR A 5 -6.33 4.47 -8.25
N ILE A 6 -5.19 4.10 -8.83
CA ILE A 6 -3.87 4.11 -8.19
C ILE A 6 -3.16 5.36 -8.71
N ALA A 7 -2.86 6.30 -7.82
CA ALA A 7 -2.19 7.54 -8.20
C ALA A 7 -0.67 7.44 -8.04
N CYS A 8 0.06 7.91 -9.05
CA CYS A 8 1.48 8.24 -8.98
C CYS A 8 1.64 9.73 -9.27
N VAL A 9 2.38 10.45 -8.44
CA VAL A 9 2.46 11.91 -8.48
C VAL A 9 3.89 12.36 -8.74
N LEU A 10 4.07 13.24 -9.73
CA LEU A 10 5.34 13.94 -9.93
C LEU A 10 5.37 15.19 -9.04
N TRP A 11 6.35 15.27 -8.14
CA TRP A 11 6.54 16.40 -7.23
C TRP A 11 8.03 16.65 -7.03
N ASN A 12 8.48 17.90 -7.13
CA ASN A 12 9.91 18.27 -7.03
C ASN A 12 10.83 17.37 -7.87
N ASN A 13 10.43 17.08 -9.12
CA ASN A 13 11.14 16.23 -10.07
C ASN A 13 11.35 14.76 -9.64
N LEU A 14 10.54 14.28 -8.68
CA LEU A 14 10.53 12.88 -8.24
C LEU A 14 9.11 12.31 -8.27
N TYR A 15 9.01 11.03 -8.61
CA TYR A 15 7.74 10.30 -8.59
C TYR A 15 7.45 9.75 -7.19
N HIS A 16 6.24 9.99 -6.72
CA HIS A 16 5.76 9.65 -5.40
C HIS A 16 4.52 8.77 -5.46
N ILE A 17 4.35 7.90 -4.47
CA ILE A 17 3.18 7.06 -4.26
C ILE A 17 2.75 7.11 -2.79
N THR A 18 1.45 7.13 -2.54
CA THR A 18 0.92 7.08 -1.17
C THR A 18 0.89 5.65 -0.65
N GLY A 19 0.97 5.47 0.67
CA GLY A 19 0.80 4.14 1.28
C GLY A 19 -0.53 3.48 0.89
N THR A 20 -1.61 4.27 0.78
CA THR A 20 -2.92 3.79 0.34
C THR A 20 -2.88 3.27 -1.10
N ASP A 21 -2.21 3.97 -2.01
CA ASP A 21 -2.10 3.56 -3.40
C ASP A 21 -1.20 2.31 -3.55
N ILE A 22 -0.20 2.13 -2.68
CA ILE A 22 0.54 0.86 -2.58
C ILE A 22 -0.39 -0.30 -2.18
N VAL A 23 -1.26 -0.11 -1.18
CA VAL A 23 -2.22 -1.15 -0.77
C VAL A 23 -3.16 -1.50 -1.92
N LYS A 24 -3.74 -0.50 -2.61
CA LYS A 24 -4.59 -0.73 -3.79
C LYS A 24 -3.86 -1.51 -4.88
N ALA A 25 -2.60 -1.17 -5.15
CA ALA A 25 -1.77 -1.88 -6.12
C ALA A 25 -1.58 -3.36 -5.73
N LEU A 26 -1.32 -3.64 -4.45
CA LEU A 26 -1.21 -5.02 -3.97
C LEU A 26 -2.54 -5.76 -4.03
N GLN A 27 -3.65 -5.15 -3.61
CA GLN A 27 -5.00 -5.73 -3.72
C GLN A 27 -5.33 -6.11 -5.16
N PHE A 28 -5.03 -5.22 -6.10
CA PHE A 28 -5.19 -5.48 -7.54
C PHE A 28 -4.33 -6.66 -7.99
N ARG A 29 -3.04 -6.71 -7.59
CA ARG A 29 -2.14 -7.82 -7.91
C ARG A 29 -2.63 -9.16 -7.34
N PHE A 30 -3.13 -9.18 -6.10
CA PHE A 30 -3.72 -10.38 -5.50
C PHE A 30 -4.95 -10.87 -6.25
N ALA A 31 -5.85 -9.96 -6.65
CA ALA A 31 -6.99 -10.30 -7.48
C ALA A 31 -6.56 -10.86 -8.85
N ALA A 32 -5.59 -10.23 -9.51
CA ALA A 32 -5.03 -10.67 -10.79
C ALA A 32 -4.28 -12.02 -10.70
N PHE A 33 -3.65 -12.28 -9.56
CA PHE A 33 -3.01 -13.56 -9.23
C PHE A 33 -4.04 -14.68 -8.95
N GLY A 34 -5.34 -14.37 -8.94
CA GLY A 34 -6.40 -15.34 -8.66
C GLY A 34 -6.58 -15.62 -7.16
N ARG A 35 -6.10 -14.72 -6.30
CA ARG A 35 -6.16 -14.87 -4.84
C ARG A 35 -6.64 -13.56 -4.16
N PRO A 36 -7.86 -13.08 -4.41
CA PRO A 36 -8.32 -11.77 -3.95
C PRO A 36 -8.34 -11.62 -2.42
N VAL A 37 -8.17 -10.39 -1.95
CA VAL A 37 -8.32 -10.05 -0.52
C VAL A 37 -9.81 -10.08 -0.14
N LYS A 38 -10.17 -10.83 0.92
CA LYS A 38 -11.55 -10.93 1.41
C LYS A 38 -12.05 -9.58 1.91
N THR A 39 -13.26 -9.18 1.50
CA THR A 39 -13.85 -7.88 1.83
C THR A 39 -13.84 -7.56 3.33
N HIS A 40 -14.20 -8.52 4.19
CA HIS A 40 -14.21 -8.32 5.65
C HIS A 40 -12.81 -8.26 6.28
N LEU A 41 -11.75 -8.58 5.54
CA LEU A 41 -10.35 -8.56 6.00
C LEU A 41 -9.50 -7.48 5.34
N HIS A 42 -10.07 -6.58 4.53
CA HIS A 42 -9.32 -5.49 3.87
C HIS A 42 -8.49 -4.67 4.85
N LYS A 43 -9.06 -4.32 6.02
CA LYS A 43 -8.33 -3.59 7.07
C LYS A 43 -7.13 -4.38 7.62
N LYS A 44 -7.29 -5.68 7.83
CA LYS A 44 -6.21 -6.55 8.34
C LYS A 44 -5.09 -6.70 7.29
N PHE A 45 -5.44 -6.71 6.01
CA PHE A 45 -4.48 -6.69 4.91
C PHE A 45 -3.72 -5.36 4.86
N GLU A 46 -4.44 -4.24 4.92
CA GLU A 46 -3.88 -2.88 4.99
C GLU A 46 -2.89 -2.74 6.15
N GLU A 47 -3.27 -3.13 7.36
CA GLU A 47 -2.40 -3.09 8.55
C GLU A 47 -1.11 -3.89 8.35
N GLY A 48 -1.20 -5.05 7.69
CA GLY A 48 -0.04 -5.86 7.33
C GLY A 48 0.90 -5.14 6.37
N VAL A 49 0.38 -4.63 5.26
CA VAL A 49 1.16 -3.87 4.26
C VAL A 49 1.77 -2.62 4.90
N PHE A 50 1.02 -1.86 5.70
CA PHE A 50 1.54 -0.70 6.41
C PHE A 50 2.64 -1.07 7.42
N SER A 51 2.60 -2.28 7.99
CA SER A 51 3.69 -2.79 8.82
C SER A 51 4.96 -3.01 8.01
N ASP A 52 4.85 -3.59 6.82
CA ASP A 52 5.98 -3.85 5.93
C ASP A 52 6.60 -2.53 5.43
N LEU A 53 5.76 -1.54 5.10
CA LEU A 53 6.17 -0.20 4.68
C LEU A 53 6.91 0.60 5.77
N ARG A 54 6.87 0.19 7.04
CA ARG A 54 7.64 0.88 8.09
C ARG A 54 9.14 0.77 7.86
N ASN A 55 9.59 -0.32 7.22
CA ASN A 55 10.99 -0.60 6.95
C ASN A 55 11.63 0.39 5.96
N LEU A 56 10.83 1.03 5.11
CA LEU A 56 11.28 2.03 4.14
C LEU A 56 11.62 3.36 4.86
N LYS A 57 12.85 3.85 4.69
CA LYS A 57 13.43 4.93 5.50
C LYS A 57 13.10 6.31 4.92
N PRO A 58 12.68 7.29 5.75
CA PRO A 58 12.63 8.69 5.36
C PRO A 58 13.98 9.19 4.85
N GLY A 59 13.97 10.00 3.80
CA GLY A 59 15.17 10.53 3.13
C GLY A 59 15.84 9.56 2.15
N VAL A 60 15.45 8.27 2.14
CA VAL A 60 16.00 7.26 1.24
C VAL A 60 14.91 6.68 0.34
N ASP A 61 13.84 6.18 0.95
CA ASP A 61 12.75 5.48 0.26
C ASP A 61 11.45 6.30 0.22
N ALA A 62 11.38 7.35 1.04
CA ALA A 62 10.20 8.18 1.24
C ALA A 62 10.58 9.57 1.74
N THR A 63 9.69 10.54 1.56
CA THR A 63 9.68 11.75 2.38
C THR A 63 8.84 11.52 3.63
N LEU A 64 9.23 12.15 4.74
CA LEU A 64 8.40 12.23 5.95
C LEU A 64 7.81 13.64 6.00
N GLU A 65 6.57 13.77 5.54
CA GLU A 65 5.90 15.05 5.44
C GLU A 65 5.30 15.47 6.78
N ASP A 66 5.52 16.71 7.17
CA ASP A 66 4.85 17.32 8.32
C ASP A 66 3.37 17.64 8.01
N PRO A 67 2.52 17.78 9.04
CA PRO A 67 1.11 18.06 8.82
C PRO A 67 0.88 19.30 7.95
N ARG A 68 -0.02 19.18 6.97
CA ARG A 68 -0.37 20.26 6.01
C ARG A 68 0.82 20.80 5.19
N SER A 69 1.86 20.00 4.95
CA SER A 69 2.92 20.39 4.00
C SER A 69 2.34 20.63 2.60
N PRO A 70 3.04 21.39 1.72
CA PRO A 70 2.57 21.63 0.35
C PRO A 70 2.29 20.34 -0.44
N LEU A 71 3.11 19.29 -0.25
CA LEU A 71 2.88 17.99 -0.88
C LEU A 71 1.62 17.32 -0.33
N LEU A 72 1.40 17.32 0.99
CA LEU A 72 0.18 16.73 1.56
C LEU A 72 -1.08 17.52 1.17
N ASP A 73 -0.98 18.84 1.03
CA ASP A 73 -2.08 19.67 0.51
C ASP A 73 -2.42 19.35 -0.94
N PHE A 74 -1.40 19.22 -1.80
CA PHE A 74 -1.59 18.75 -3.17
C PHE A 74 -2.26 17.37 -3.20
N LEU A 75 -1.71 16.39 -2.49
CA LEU A 75 -2.23 15.02 -2.47
C LEU A 75 -3.66 14.95 -1.92
N PHE A 76 -4.00 15.78 -0.93
CA PHE A 76 -5.34 15.85 -0.36
C PHE A 76 -6.34 16.43 -1.37
N LYS A 77 -6.01 17.54 -2.03
CA LYS A 77 -6.83 18.14 -3.09
C LYS A 77 -7.03 17.20 -4.29
N SER A 78 -6.04 16.36 -4.58
CA SER A 78 -6.10 15.33 -5.62
C SER A 78 -6.75 14.01 -5.16
N ASN A 79 -7.36 13.95 -3.96
CA ASN A 79 -7.98 12.75 -3.38
C ASN A 79 -7.04 11.53 -3.28
N CYS A 80 -5.72 11.75 -3.26
CA CYS A 80 -4.72 10.68 -3.10
C CYS A 80 -4.57 10.27 -1.62
N ILE A 81 -4.84 11.18 -0.69
CA ILE A 81 -4.83 10.93 0.75
C ILE A 81 -6.12 11.45 1.41
N ARG A 82 -6.50 10.84 2.55
CA ARG A 82 -7.70 11.22 3.32
C ARG A 82 -7.43 12.19 4.47
N THR A 83 -6.17 12.36 4.87
CA THR A 83 -5.78 13.25 5.97
C THR A 83 -4.46 13.92 5.65
N GLN A 84 -4.27 15.14 6.15
CA GLN A 84 -3.00 15.88 6.06
C GLN A 84 -2.20 15.79 7.37
N LYS A 85 -2.25 14.63 8.05
CA LYS A 85 -1.41 14.35 9.23
C LYS A 85 0.02 14.01 8.78
N LYS A 86 0.96 14.08 9.72
CA LYS A 86 2.35 13.65 9.51
C LYS A 86 2.37 12.22 8.97
N GLN A 87 2.95 12.00 7.80
CA GLN A 87 2.96 10.68 7.15
C GLN A 87 4.12 10.54 6.17
N LYS A 88 4.48 9.29 5.88
CA LYS A 88 5.43 9.01 4.79
C LYS A 88 4.73 9.09 3.44
N VAL A 89 5.39 9.71 2.47
CA VAL A 89 5.04 9.61 1.05
C VAL A 89 6.23 8.95 0.36
N PHE A 90 6.01 7.83 -0.32
CA PHE A 90 7.10 6.96 -0.78
C PHE A 90 7.56 7.38 -2.16
N TYR A 91 8.86 7.24 -2.45
CA TYR A 91 9.35 7.38 -3.82
C TYR A 91 8.93 6.14 -4.61
N TRP A 92 8.23 6.34 -5.73
CA TRP A 92 7.64 5.26 -6.52
C TRP A 92 8.67 4.16 -6.85
N PHE A 93 9.86 4.57 -7.29
CA PHE A 93 10.92 3.65 -7.70
C PHE A 93 11.61 2.91 -6.53
N SER A 94 11.47 3.42 -5.29
CA SER A 94 12.07 2.79 -4.10
C SER A 94 11.14 1.76 -3.45
N VAL A 95 9.85 1.73 -3.80
CA VAL A 95 8.91 0.77 -3.22
C VAL A 95 9.15 -0.62 -3.80
N PRO A 96 9.51 -1.64 -3.00
CA PRO A 96 9.79 -2.98 -3.50
C PRO A 96 8.47 -3.75 -3.68
N HIS A 97 7.67 -3.37 -4.68
CA HIS A 97 6.31 -3.88 -4.89
C HIS A 97 6.21 -5.41 -4.94
N ASP A 98 7.16 -6.08 -5.59
CA ASP A 98 7.20 -7.55 -5.67
C ASP A 98 7.50 -8.18 -4.32
N ARG A 99 8.43 -7.59 -3.56
CA ARG A 99 8.75 -8.08 -2.22
C ARG A 99 7.56 -7.93 -1.28
N LEU A 100 6.87 -6.78 -1.31
CA LEU A 100 5.67 -6.56 -0.51
C LEU A 100 4.57 -7.57 -0.86
N PHE A 101 4.41 -7.91 -2.14
CA PHE A 101 3.47 -8.95 -2.57
C PHE A 101 3.86 -10.33 -2.00
N LEU A 102 5.12 -10.73 -2.13
CA LEU A 102 5.62 -12.01 -1.62
C LEU A 102 5.50 -12.11 -0.09
N ASP A 103 5.89 -11.06 0.64
CA ASP A 103 5.80 -11.02 2.11
C ASP A 103 4.33 -11.13 2.58
N ALA A 104 3.39 -10.47 1.88
CA ALA A 104 1.97 -10.59 2.16
C ALA A 104 1.43 -11.99 1.85
N LEU A 105 1.88 -12.62 0.76
CA LEU A 105 1.48 -13.97 0.38
C LEU A 105 2.01 -15.01 1.36
N GLU A 106 3.30 -14.92 1.72
CA GLU A 106 3.94 -15.81 2.70
C GLU A 106 3.22 -15.75 4.06
N ARG A 107 2.84 -14.54 4.49
CA ARG A 107 2.06 -14.34 5.72
C ARG A 107 0.71 -15.05 5.68
N ASP A 108 0.02 -15.01 4.54
CA ASP A 108 -1.27 -15.68 4.38
C ASP A 108 -1.12 -17.20 4.29
N LEU A 109 -0.15 -17.71 3.54
CA LEU A 109 0.14 -19.16 3.48
C LEU A 109 0.53 -19.72 4.84
N LYS A 110 1.32 -18.96 5.62
CA LYS A 110 1.66 -19.32 7.00
C LYS A 110 0.43 -19.40 7.88
N ARG A 111 -0.53 -18.46 7.75
CA ARG A 111 -1.80 -18.53 8.49
C ARG A 111 -2.61 -19.76 8.11
N GLU A 112 -2.71 -20.07 6.82
CA GLU A 112 -3.41 -21.28 6.35
C GLU A 112 -2.81 -22.56 6.94
N SER A 113 -1.47 -22.69 6.92
CA SER A 113 -0.78 -23.85 7.50
C SER A 113 -1.01 -24.02 9.01
N GLN A 114 -1.40 -22.93 9.69
CA GLN A 114 -1.71 -22.90 11.12
C GLN A 114 -3.21 -23.01 11.41
N GLY A 115 -4.05 -23.20 10.38
CA GLY A 115 -5.52 -23.20 10.51
C GLY A 115 -6.11 -21.84 10.87
N LEU A 116 -5.34 -20.76 10.73
CA LEU A 116 -5.79 -19.38 10.96
C LEU A 116 -6.35 -18.78 9.68
N GLU A 117 -7.32 -17.87 9.81
CA GLU A 117 -7.92 -17.23 8.64
C GLU A 117 -6.92 -16.29 7.92
N PRO A 118 -6.58 -16.56 6.64
CA PRO A 118 -5.76 -15.67 5.81
C PRO A 118 -6.59 -14.49 5.27
N THR A 119 -5.92 -13.40 4.92
CA THR A 119 -6.55 -12.22 4.32
C THR A 119 -6.94 -12.43 2.85
N THR A 120 -6.27 -13.35 2.16
CA THR A 120 -6.47 -13.71 0.74
C THR A 120 -6.79 -15.19 0.60
N MET A 121 -7.64 -15.55 -0.36
CA MET A 121 -7.99 -16.93 -0.70
C MET A 121 -7.97 -17.14 -2.21
N PRO A 122 -7.59 -18.32 -2.71
CA PRO A 122 -7.71 -18.64 -4.13
C PRO A 122 -9.17 -18.49 -4.58
N ASN A 123 -9.37 -17.99 -5.79
CA ASN A 123 -10.64 -18.17 -6.49
C ASN A 123 -10.85 -19.69 -6.64
N GLY A 124 -12.01 -20.17 -6.22
CA GLY A 124 -12.42 -21.56 -6.42
C GLY A 124 -12.57 -21.92 -7.89
#